data_AF-A0A1B1TTN6-F1
#
_entry.id   AF-A0A1B1TTN6-F1
#
_cell.length_a   1.000
_cell.length_b   1.000
_cell.length_c   1.000
_cell.angle_alpha   90.00
_cell.angle_beta   90.00
_cell.angle_gamma   90.00
#
_symmetry.space_group_name_H-M   'P 1'
#
loop_
_entity.id
_entity.type
_entity.pdbx_description
1 polymer ?
#
loop_
_entity_poly.entity_id
_entity_poly.type
_entity_poly.pdbx_seq_one_letter_code
_entity_poly.pdbx_strand_id
1 'polypeptide(L)'
;MSYPQQYWHLYRISLQHRQGYHWAPLPTAQTWLETTTFSANSLPEQLLQVFQATQGEPHRQALAGLCLRCYVSQPILQSCQRLASLFSAQQNFSYQDLLPLVLHDDGQRLILIDEATDSNQVQLNEDSQPSPCQFQIFAVEILRSYGAQRENKLSLKNWAFLKTKQHPDIRAFLAEFGFQHLTDWALLNRARKGQFEQLVPADQSLLKAFHAVYRRDRRQQTKQRTKCQTPTEAQLLEMDAHCVDQGYPSRTPKLLLGDLHRLAEQLRQYDIWRSRESLETYDADSGDYAPRRDLPHESLDEGNLEQREMIQFLHNQLAISFDESLQDNLKQKQQKLAKSKRYKPFADHYLQGLSLYYIQAQSLAEIAPQLGMSSWDQARRILNPGDLLNQVRRQTTEKLLAKLLDLARQKGLTGPEPDPNYLSSLCQQLEQFVDQELFTEAAAEIRSGKNRRFDSAYAQKLKHYLTNAAPN
;
A
#
# COMPACT_ATOMS: atom_id res chain seq x y z
N MET A 1 -35.49 14.93 -18.48
CA MET A 1 -34.62 13.79 -18.05
C MET A 1 -34.10 14.12 -16.66
N SER A 2 -33.88 13.15 -15.78
CA SER A 2 -33.30 13.43 -14.46
C SER A 2 -31.78 13.27 -14.52
N TYR A 3 -31.03 14.31 -14.17
CA TYR A 3 -29.57 14.29 -14.15
C TYR A 3 -29.03 13.83 -12.79
N PRO A 4 -27.87 13.13 -12.74
CA PRO A 4 -27.31 12.65 -11.48
C PRO A 4 -27.06 13.76 -10.45
N GLN A 5 -27.38 13.48 -9.19
CA GLN A 5 -27.36 14.46 -8.09
C GLN A 5 -26.00 15.12 -7.87
N GLN A 6 -24.91 14.44 -8.22
CA GLN A 6 -23.53 14.94 -8.20
C GLN A 6 -23.28 16.22 -9.03
N TYR A 7 -24.13 16.56 -10.00
CA TYR A 7 -23.97 17.78 -10.81
C TYR A 7 -24.68 19.01 -10.21
N TRP A 8 -25.44 18.83 -9.13
CA TRP A 8 -26.15 19.94 -8.46
C TRP A 8 -26.14 19.85 -6.93
N HIS A 9 -25.43 18.88 -6.35
CA HIS A 9 -25.03 18.90 -4.94
C HIS A 9 -23.53 19.12 -4.82
N LEU A 10 -23.13 19.99 -3.90
CA LEU A 10 -21.75 20.33 -3.59
C LEU A 10 -21.35 19.77 -2.21
N TYR A 11 -20.18 19.15 -2.12
CA TYR A 11 -19.57 18.86 -0.81
C TYR A 11 -18.96 20.15 -0.24
N ARG A 12 -19.52 20.64 0.86
CA ARG A 12 -19.09 21.87 1.55
C ARG A 12 -18.58 21.54 2.95
N ILE A 13 -17.48 22.17 3.36
CA ILE A 13 -16.99 22.10 4.75
C ILE A 13 -18.10 22.51 5.74
N SER A 14 -18.20 21.82 6.86
CA SER A 14 -19.10 22.19 7.95
C SER A 14 -18.58 21.73 9.30
N LEU A 15 -18.44 22.69 10.22
CA LEU A 15 -18.08 22.47 11.61
C LEU A 15 -19.23 21.90 12.45
N GLN A 16 -20.46 21.86 11.91
CA GLN A 16 -21.64 21.35 12.61
C GLN A 16 -21.81 19.83 12.47
N HIS A 17 -21.25 19.22 11.42
CA HIS A 17 -21.34 17.79 11.17
C HIS A 17 -20.06 17.07 11.61
N ARG A 18 -20.19 15.92 12.29
CA ARG A 18 -19.05 15.09 12.74
C ARG A 18 -18.10 14.64 11.62
N GLN A 19 -18.55 14.69 10.37
CA GLN A 19 -17.74 14.35 9.19
C GLN A 19 -16.87 15.51 8.69
N GLY A 20 -17.02 16.74 9.23
CA GLY A 20 -16.30 17.93 8.79
C GLY A 20 -16.84 18.55 7.49
N TYR A 21 -17.84 17.92 6.87
CA TYR A 21 -18.50 18.39 5.65
C TYR A 21 -19.99 18.02 5.65
N HIS A 22 -20.72 18.59 4.68
CA HIS A 22 -22.08 18.19 4.31
C HIS A 22 -22.26 18.22 2.78
N TRP A 23 -23.24 17.47 2.30
CA TRP A 23 -23.60 17.39 0.89
C TRP A 23 -24.84 18.26 0.67
N ALA A 24 -24.67 19.42 0.05
CA ALA A 24 -25.70 20.46 -0.02
C ALA A 24 -26.22 20.64 -1.45
N PRO A 25 -27.55 20.65 -1.68
CA PRO A 25 -28.11 20.95 -2.99
C PRO A 25 -27.91 22.43 -3.35
N LEU A 26 -27.66 22.70 -4.63
CA LEU A 26 -27.60 24.03 -5.25
C LEU A 26 -28.79 24.19 -6.20
N PRO A 27 -29.90 24.82 -5.78
CA PRO A 27 -31.10 24.98 -6.61
C PRO A 27 -30.81 25.61 -7.98
N THR A 28 -29.91 26.60 -8.02
CA THR A 28 -29.49 27.26 -9.26
C THR A 28 -28.90 26.29 -10.29
N ALA A 29 -28.03 25.36 -9.85
CA ALA A 29 -27.46 24.34 -10.73
C ALA A 29 -28.51 23.30 -11.16
N GLN A 30 -29.38 22.89 -10.22
CA GLN A 30 -30.45 21.94 -10.49
C GLN A 30 -31.44 22.49 -11.53
N THR A 31 -32.01 23.68 -11.32
CA THR A 31 -32.99 24.29 -12.22
C THR A 31 -32.38 24.59 -13.59
N TRP A 32 -31.12 25.01 -13.66
CA TRP A 32 -30.45 25.24 -14.95
C TRP A 32 -30.20 23.93 -15.72
N LEU A 33 -29.80 22.85 -15.05
CA LEU A 33 -29.68 21.53 -15.69
C LEU A 33 -31.05 21.04 -16.17
N GLU A 34 -32.09 21.11 -15.33
CA GLU A 34 -33.45 20.64 -15.68
C GLU A 34 -34.06 21.41 -16.87
N THR A 35 -33.72 22.68 -17.03
CA THR A 35 -34.16 23.53 -18.16
C THR A 35 -33.28 23.42 -19.41
N THR A 36 -32.09 22.80 -19.32
CA THR A 36 -31.13 22.67 -20.42
C THR A 36 -31.05 21.22 -20.94
N THR A 37 -31.09 21.05 -22.26
CA THR A 37 -30.98 19.74 -22.92
C THR A 37 -29.54 19.35 -23.22
N PHE A 38 -28.97 18.47 -22.40
CA PHE A 38 -27.69 17.79 -22.61
C PHE A 38 -27.90 16.27 -22.75
N SER A 39 -26.96 15.59 -23.41
CA SER A 39 -26.97 14.12 -23.48
C SER A 39 -26.31 13.52 -22.23
N ALA A 40 -27.08 12.76 -21.44
CA ALA A 40 -26.62 12.18 -20.18
C ALA A 40 -25.33 11.34 -20.31
N ASN A 41 -25.13 10.68 -21.46
CA ASN A 41 -23.97 9.81 -21.72
C ASN A 41 -22.65 10.56 -22.00
N SER A 42 -22.69 11.89 -22.08
CA SER A 42 -21.52 12.76 -22.37
C SER A 42 -21.61 14.10 -21.62
N LEU A 43 -22.30 14.10 -20.48
CA LEU A 43 -22.60 15.31 -19.72
C LEU A 43 -21.34 16.03 -19.19
N PRO A 44 -20.30 15.36 -18.64
CA PRO A 44 -19.06 16.04 -18.25
C PRO A 44 -18.41 16.78 -19.42
N GLU A 45 -18.33 16.14 -20.59
CA GLU A 45 -17.67 16.67 -21.77
C GLU A 45 -18.45 17.86 -22.35
N GLN A 46 -19.79 17.76 -22.40
CA GLN A 46 -20.66 18.85 -22.88
C GLN A 46 -20.63 20.06 -21.94
N LEU A 47 -20.70 19.84 -20.61
CA LEU A 47 -20.56 20.91 -19.64
C LEU A 47 -19.18 21.56 -19.71
N LEU A 48 -18.11 20.78 -19.89
CA LEU A 48 -16.74 21.29 -19.99
C LEU A 48 -16.56 22.14 -21.25
N GLN A 49 -17.08 21.70 -22.40
CA GLN A 49 -17.08 22.47 -23.64
C GLN A 49 -17.80 23.81 -23.47
N VAL A 50 -18.93 23.84 -22.77
CA VAL A 50 -19.65 25.10 -22.47
C VAL A 50 -18.85 25.98 -21.52
N PHE A 51 -18.22 25.42 -20.48
CA PHE A 51 -17.46 26.18 -19.48
C PHE A 51 -16.14 26.75 -20.02
N GLN A 52 -15.44 26.03 -20.89
CA GLN A 52 -14.17 26.43 -21.49
C GLN A 52 -14.33 27.22 -22.81
N ALA A 53 -15.56 27.51 -23.25
CA ALA A 53 -15.79 28.21 -24.52
C ALA A 53 -15.31 29.67 -24.46
N THR A 54 -14.47 30.08 -25.43
CA THR A 54 -14.02 31.48 -25.57
C THR A 54 -15.10 32.42 -26.14
N GLN A 55 -16.24 31.88 -26.58
CA GLN A 55 -17.39 32.64 -27.04
C GLN A 55 -18.67 32.01 -26.48
N GLY A 56 -19.56 32.83 -25.93
CA GLY A 56 -20.80 32.35 -25.33
C GLY A 56 -21.48 33.43 -24.50
N GLU A 57 -22.58 33.03 -23.88
CA GLU A 57 -23.30 33.85 -22.89
C GLU A 57 -22.66 33.59 -21.51
N PRO A 58 -22.07 34.59 -20.83
CA PRO A 58 -21.26 34.40 -19.62
C PRO A 58 -21.97 33.66 -18.49
N HIS A 59 -23.26 33.94 -18.27
CA HIS A 59 -24.03 33.33 -17.18
C HIS A 59 -24.19 31.82 -17.41
N ARG A 60 -24.52 31.39 -18.63
CA ARG A 60 -24.57 29.98 -19.06
C ARG A 60 -23.23 29.26 -18.88
N GLN A 61 -22.11 29.93 -19.20
CA GLN A 61 -20.78 29.35 -19.00
C GLN A 61 -20.50 29.12 -17.52
N ALA A 62 -20.76 30.12 -16.67
CA ALA A 62 -20.55 30.02 -15.23
C ALA A 62 -21.45 28.97 -14.56
N LEU A 63 -22.68 28.78 -15.06
CA LEU A 63 -23.61 27.72 -14.61
C LEU A 63 -23.13 26.32 -15.01
N ALA A 64 -22.56 26.14 -16.21
CA ALA A 64 -21.90 24.90 -16.59
C ALA A 64 -20.69 24.60 -15.67
N GLY A 65 -19.89 25.62 -15.37
CA GLY A 65 -18.80 25.55 -14.40
C GLY A 65 -19.28 25.18 -12.99
N LEU A 66 -20.41 25.73 -12.53
CA LEU A 66 -21.01 25.39 -11.24
C LEU A 66 -21.41 23.92 -11.17
N CYS A 67 -22.03 23.38 -12.22
CA CYS A 67 -22.39 21.95 -12.28
C CYS A 67 -21.17 21.02 -12.26
N LEU A 68 -20.07 21.44 -12.89
CA LEU A 68 -18.81 20.72 -12.86
C LEU A 68 -18.10 20.82 -11.51
N ARG A 69 -18.20 21.96 -10.80
CA ARG A 69 -17.68 22.15 -9.43
C ARG A 69 -18.37 21.24 -8.43
N CYS A 70 -19.70 21.10 -8.53
CA CYS A 70 -20.45 20.05 -7.81
C CYS A 70 -19.82 18.67 -8.06
N TYR A 71 -19.64 18.29 -9.33
CA TYR A 71 -19.09 16.99 -9.72
C TYR A 71 -17.67 16.75 -9.19
N VAL A 72 -16.75 17.71 -9.28
CA VAL A 72 -15.36 17.53 -8.81
C VAL A 72 -15.20 17.67 -7.29
N SER A 73 -16.16 18.23 -6.56
CA SER A 73 -16.10 18.30 -5.09
C SER A 73 -16.02 16.93 -4.42
N GLN A 74 -16.65 15.90 -5.01
CA GLN A 74 -16.60 14.53 -4.51
C GLN A 74 -15.21 13.87 -4.63
N PRO A 75 -14.53 13.84 -5.80
CA PRO A 75 -13.17 13.31 -5.90
C PRO A 75 -12.14 14.13 -5.09
N ILE A 76 -12.31 15.45 -4.90
CA ILE A 76 -11.46 16.23 -3.98
C ILE A 76 -11.59 15.69 -2.55
N LEU A 77 -12.81 15.51 -2.04
CA LEU A 77 -13.07 14.93 -0.72
C LEU A 77 -12.51 13.51 -0.59
N GLN A 78 -12.76 12.63 -1.58
CA GLN A 78 -12.23 11.26 -1.59
C GLN A 78 -10.69 11.23 -1.60
N SER A 79 -10.05 12.21 -2.24
CA SER A 79 -8.59 12.38 -2.20
C SER A 79 -8.09 12.68 -0.79
N CYS A 80 -8.73 13.62 -0.09
CA CYS A 80 -8.38 13.96 1.29
C CYS A 80 -8.56 12.76 2.23
N GLN A 81 -9.65 12.00 2.07
CA GLN A 81 -9.91 10.78 2.83
C GLN A 81 -8.83 9.71 2.62
N ARG A 82 -8.45 9.46 1.36
CA ARG A 82 -7.38 8.50 1.00
C ARG A 82 -5.99 8.95 1.44
N LEU A 83 -5.68 10.24 1.35
CA LEU A 83 -4.41 10.79 1.83
C LEU A 83 -4.30 10.64 3.35
N ALA A 84 -5.36 10.96 4.09
CA ALA A 84 -5.38 10.72 5.52
C ALA A 84 -5.22 9.22 5.84
N SER A 85 -6.00 8.31 5.23
CA SER A 85 -5.87 6.88 5.55
C SER A 85 -4.49 6.29 5.27
N LEU A 86 -3.74 6.83 4.30
CA LEU A 86 -2.38 6.42 3.99
C LEU A 86 -1.32 6.97 4.96
N PHE A 87 -1.56 8.15 5.56
CA PHE A 87 -0.53 8.89 6.32
C PHE A 87 -0.88 9.16 7.79
N SER A 88 -2.14 8.98 8.22
CA SER A 88 -2.60 9.19 9.60
C SER A 88 -2.42 7.99 10.53
N ALA A 89 -2.05 6.82 10.00
CA ALA A 89 -1.91 5.58 10.78
C ALA A 89 -0.88 5.68 11.93
N GLN A 90 -0.03 6.71 11.92
CA GLN A 90 1.02 6.98 12.91
C GLN A 90 1.08 8.47 13.33
N GLN A 91 0.16 9.32 12.86
CA GLN A 91 0.25 10.79 12.97
C GLN A 91 -1.06 11.41 13.48
N ASN A 92 -0.97 12.52 14.20
CA ASN A 92 -2.08 13.17 14.91
C ASN A 92 -3.00 14.03 14.01
N PHE A 93 -3.19 13.68 12.73
CA PHE A 93 -4.08 14.41 11.81
C PHE A 93 -5.07 13.48 11.11
N SER A 94 -6.12 14.08 10.54
CA SER A 94 -7.22 13.40 9.88
C SER A 94 -7.48 13.99 8.49
N TYR A 95 -8.43 13.43 7.73
CA TYR A 95 -8.84 14.03 6.46
C TYR A 95 -9.50 15.40 6.65
N GLN A 96 -10.04 15.69 7.84
CA GLN A 96 -10.72 16.96 8.14
C GLN A 96 -9.73 18.13 8.15
N ASP A 97 -8.47 17.87 8.51
CA ASP A 97 -7.39 18.86 8.50
C ASP A 97 -6.94 19.22 7.06
N LEU A 98 -7.19 18.32 6.09
CA LEU A 98 -6.92 18.56 4.68
C LEU A 98 -8.06 19.30 3.95
N LEU A 99 -9.31 19.22 4.42
CA LEU A 99 -10.46 19.82 3.71
C LEU A 99 -10.33 21.34 3.53
N PRO A 100 -9.91 22.15 4.53
CA PRO A 100 -9.77 23.60 4.36
C PRO A 100 -8.79 24.03 3.27
N LEU A 101 -7.87 23.14 2.87
CA LEU A 101 -6.82 23.42 1.89
C LEU A 101 -7.32 23.31 0.43
N VAL A 102 -8.44 22.61 0.18
CA VAL A 102 -8.91 22.27 -1.18
C VAL A 102 -10.43 22.25 -1.39
N LEU A 103 -11.23 22.13 -0.32
CA LEU A 103 -12.69 22.06 -0.36
C LEU A 103 -13.33 23.40 0.04
N HIS A 104 -12.71 24.49 -0.36
CA HIS A 104 -13.09 25.88 -0.06
C HIS A 104 -14.16 26.46 -0.99
N ASP A 105 -14.86 25.61 -1.75
CA ASP A 105 -15.93 26.02 -2.65
C ASP A 105 -17.29 26.04 -1.92
N ASP A 106 -17.95 27.20 -1.92
CA ASP A 106 -19.30 27.36 -1.37
C ASP A 106 -20.40 27.23 -2.45
N GLY A 107 -20.07 27.22 -3.74
CA GLY A 107 -21.04 27.16 -4.84
C GLY A 107 -21.98 28.37 -4.94
N GLN A 108 -21.73 29.47 -4.23
CA GLN A 108 -22.53 30.70 -4.33
C GLN A 108 -22.09 31.59 -5.48
N ARG A 109 -20.78 31.59 -5.78
CA ARG A 109 -20.15 32.44 -6.78
C ARG A 109 -20.24 31.80 -8.17
N LEU A 110 -20.76 32.52 -9.14
CA LEU A 110 -20.66 32.19 -10.57
C LEU A 110 -19.28 32.63 -11.07
N ILE A 111 -18.48 31.69 -11.57
CA ILE A 111 -17.06 31.90 -11.93
C ILE A 111 -16.82 31.49 -13.37
N LEU A 112 -15.95 32.22 -14.06
CA LEU A 112 -15.42 31.94 -15.39
C LEU A 112 -13.89 31.81 -15.33
N ILE A 113 -13.33 31.16 -16.36
CA ILE A 113 -11.89 31.11 -16.59
C ILE A 113 -11.49 32.38 -17.34
N ASP A 114 -10.47 33.08 -16.86
CA ASP A 114 -9.86 34.23 -17.54
C ASP A 114 -8.34 34.23 -17.33
N GLU A 115 -7.61 33.74 -18.33
CA GLU A 115 -6.14 33.62 -18.32
C GLU A 115 -5.40 34.98 -18.30
N ALA A 116 -6.10 36.11 -18.46
CA ALA A 116 -5.51 37.44 -18.31
C ALA A 116 -5.39 37.88 -16.83
N THR A 117 -5.95 37.11 -15.89
CA THR A 117 -5.89 37.39 -14.44
C THR A 117 -4.88 36.50 -13.73
N ASP A 118 -4.22 37.02 -12.69
CA ASP A 118 -3.23 36.26 -11.89
C ASP A 118 -3.82 34.97 -11.29
N SER A 119 -5.10 34.97 -10.93
CA SER A 119 -5.83 33.81 -10.39
C SER A 119 -6.41 32.88 -11.46
N ASN A 120 -6.32 33.27 -12.74
CA ASN A 120 -6.98 32.67 -13.90
C ASN A 120 -8.52 32.60 -13.79
N GLN A 121 -9.14 33.42 -12.92
CA GLN A 121 -10.55 33.31 -12.53
C GLN A 121 -11.22 34.68 -12.33
N VAL A 122 -12.42 34.85 -12.88
CA VAL A 122 -13.29 36.02 -12.65
C VAL A 122 -14.68 35.58 -12.19
N GLN A 123 -15.27 36.35 -11.28
CA GLN A 123 -16.62 36.16 -10.76
C GLN A 123 -17.59 37.07 -11.51
N LEU A 124 -18.76 36.54 -11.89
CA LEU A 124 -19.87 37.37 -12.36
C LEU A 124 -20.55 38.10 -11.20
N ASN A 125 -20.73 39.41 -11.35
CA ASN A 125 -21.57 40.21 -10.45
C ASN A 125 -23.06 40.07 -10.83
N GLU A 126 -23.95 40.77 -10.11
CA GLU A 126 -25.40 40.74 -10.37
C GLU A 126 -25.76 41.26 -11.78
N ASP A 127 -24.98 42.20 -12.33
CA ASP A 127 -25.10 42.71 -13.70
C ASP A 127 -24.50 41.79 -14.78
N SER A 128 -24.11 40.56 -14.41
CA SER A 128 -23.41 39.59 -15.27
C SER A 128 -22.12 40.10 -15.92
N GLN A 129 -21.46 41.08 -15.29
CA GLN A 129 -20.13 41.57 -15.65
C GLN A 129 -19.04 40.79 -14.92
N PRO A 130 -17.90 40.49 -15.56
CA PRO A 130 -16.77 39.84 -14.91
C PRO A 130 -16.07 40.80 -13.94
N SER A 131 -15.73 40.29 -12.76
CA SER A 131 -15.00 40.99 -11.70
C SER A 131 -13.88 40.09 -11.17
N PRO A 132 -12.72 40.63 -10.76
CA PRO A 132 -11.60 39.80 -10.30
C PRO A 132 -11.95 38.93 -9.09
N CYS A 133 -11.67 37.62 -9.15
CA CYS A 133 -11.82 36.76 -7.99
C CYS A 133 -10.77 37.12 -6.92
N GLN A 134 -11.22 37.56 -5.75
CA GLN A 134 -10.36 37.80 -4.58
C GLN A 134 -9.67 36.54 -4.04
N PHE A 135 -10.14 35.35 -4.44
CA PHE A 135 -9.65 34.07 -3.98
C PHE A 135 -9.85 33.00 -5.06
N GLN A 136 -8.83 32.18 -5.30
CA GLN A 136 -8.82 31.15 -6.34
C GLN A 136 -9.56 29.90 -5.86
N ILE A 137 -10.63 29.50 -6.54
CA ILE A 137 -11.35 28.26 -6.22
C ILE A 137 -10.61 27.08 -6.86
N PHE A 138 -10.18 26.12 -6.04
CA PHE A 138 -9.38 24.98 -6.50
C PHE A 138 -10.16 24.06 -7.46
N ALA A 139 -11.46 23.87 -7.22
CA ALA A 139 -12.34 23.15 -8.15
C ALA A 139 -12.34 23.76 -9.57
N VAL A 140 -12.21 25.09 -9.70
CA VAL A 140 -12.09 25.76 -11.00
C VAL A 140 -10.71 25.53 -11.63
N GLU A 141 -9.63 25.50 -10.84
CA GLU A 141 -8.27 25.21 -11.33
C GLU A 141 -8.14 23.77 -11.86
N ILE A 142 -8.83 22.80 -11.24
CA ILE A 142 -8.97 21.43 -11.78
C ILE A 142 -9.62 21.46 -13.16
N LEU A 143 -10.73 22.18 -13.31
CA LEU A 143 -11.50 22.25 -14.56
C LEU A 143 -10.78 23.03 -15.67
N ARG A 144 -10.07 24.10 -15.32
CA ARG A 144 -9.20 24.87 -16.24
C ARG A 144 -8.07 24.01 -16.79
N SER A 145 -7.40 23.25 -15.93
CA SER A 145 -6.27 22.41 -16.32
C SER A 145 -6.67 21.10 -17.01
N TYR A 146 -7.94 20.70 -16.97
CA TYR A 146 -8.44 19.48 -17.59
C TYR A 146 -8.61 19.66 -19.12
N GLY A 147 -7.86 18.89 -19.89
CA GLY A 147 -7.93 18.88 -21.36
C GLY A 147 -6.91 19.79 -22.08
N ALA A 148 -6.14 20.59 -21.33
CA ALA A 148 -5.10 21.47 -21.87
C ALA A 148 -3.97 20.75 -22.63
N GLN A 149 -3.83 19.43 -22.45
CA GLN A 149 -3.02 18.57 -23.31
C GLN A 149 -3.94 17.61 -24.07
N ARG A 150 -3.86 17.65 -25.42
CA ARG A 150 -4.81 17.03 -26.38
C ARG A 150 -4.89 15.50 -26.37
N GLU A 151 -4.25 14.82 -25.42
CA GLU A 151 -4.21 13.35 -25.29
C GLU A 151 -4.44 12.85 -23.85
N ASN A 152 -5.14 13.63 -23.01
CA ASN A 152 -5.45 13.20 -21.64
C ASN A 152 -6.34 11.94 -21.62
N LYS A 153 -5.74 10.77 -21.35
CA LYS A 153 -6.43 9.46 -21.20
C LYS A 153 -7.20 9.31 -19.89
N LEU A 154 -7.17 10.30 -19.01
CA LEU A 154 -7.78 10.27 -17.68
C LEU A 154 -9.17 10.90 -17.70
N SER A 155 -10.13 10.29 -17.00
CA SER A 155 -11.44 10.89 -16.74
C SER A 155 -11.32 12.12 -15.83
N LEU A 156 -12.30 13.02 -15.87
CA LEU A 156 -12.34 14.22 -15.02
C LEU A 156 -12.26 13.89 -13.52
N LYS A 157 -12.87 12.77 -13.09
CA LYS A 157 -12.75 12.26 -11.71
C LYS A 157 -11.29 11.96 -11.34
N ASN A 158 -10.57 11.24 -12.21
CA ASN A 158 -9.19 10.83 -11.95
C ASN A 158 -8.23 12.02 -12.05
N TRP A 159 -8.54 13.01 -12.91
CA TRP A 159 -7.82 14.28 -12.98
C TRP A 159 -7.96 15.10 -11.69
N ALA A 160 -9.18 15.22 -11.16
CA ALA A 160 -9.44 15.88 -9.89
C ALA A 160 -8.68 15.21 -8.72
N PHE A 161 -8.61 13.87 -8.71
CA PHE A 161 -7.81 13.11 -7.74
C PHE A 161 -6.30 13.43 -7.85
N LEU A 162 -5.75 13.38 -9.07
CA LEU A 162 -4.35 13.71 -9.34
C LEU A 162 -4.00 15.13 -8.89
N LYS A 163 -4.83 16.11 -9.25
CA LYS A 163 -4.63 17.52 -8.88
C LYS A 163 -4.71 17.74 -7.39
N THR A 164 -5.64 17.08 -6.68
CA THR A 164 -5.76 17.22 -5.21
C THR A 164 -4.51 16.69 -4.51
N LYS A 165 -3.96 15.55 -4.95
CA LYS A 165 -2.68 15.02 -4.44
C LYS A 165 -1.47 15.92 -4.75
N GLN A 166 -1.56 16.72 -5.83
CA GLN A 166 -0.50 17.66 -6.24
C GLN A 166 -0.62 19.05 -5.59
N HIS A 167 -1.69 19.34 -4.85
CA HIS A 167 -1.95 20.68 -4.31
C HIS A 167 -0.82 21.14 -3.37
N PRO A 168 -0.22 22.33 -3.59
CA PRO A 168 0.92 22.80 -2.80
C PRO A 168 0.65 22.77 -1.29
N ASP A 169 -0.49 23.29 -0.84
CA ASP A 169 -0.79 23.37 0.60
C ASP A 169 -1.00 21.99 1.23
N ILE A 170 -1.57 21.03 0.48
CA ILE A 170 -1.68 19.63 0.97
C ILE A 170 -0.29 19.01 1.09
N ARG A 171 0.59 19.25 0.11
CA ARG A 171 1.95 18.70 0.13
C ARG A 171 2.80 19.36 1.22
N ALA A 172 2.64 20.67 1.45
CA ALA A 172 3.27 21.41 2.55
C ALA A 172 2.75 20.94 3.92
N PHE A 173 1.44 20.78 4.09
CA PHE A 173 0.86 20.21 5.30
C PHE A 173 1.41 18.80 5.57
N LEU A 174 1.39 17.91 4.58
CA LEU A 174 1.97 16.57 4.71
C LEU A 174 3.50 16.60 4.92
N ALA A 175 4.19 17.65 4.47
CA ALA A 175 5.63 17.85 4.66
C ALA A 175 5.97 18.09 6.13
N GLU A 176 5.11 18.76 6.91
CA GLU A 176 5.32 18.97 8.35
C GLU A 176 5.41 17.64 9.13
N PHE A 177 4.90 16.55 8.55
CA PHE A 177 4.97 15.19 9.10
C PHE A 177 6.18 14.35 8.58
N GLY A 178 6.94 14.87 7.61
CA GLY A 178 8.36 14.57 7.34
C GLY A 178 8.74 13.42 6.39
N PHE A 179 8.94 13.69 5.08
CA PHE A 179 9.14 12.64 4.05
C PHE A 179 10.00 13.02 2.80
N GLN A 180 11.23 13.51 2.94
CA GLN A 180 12.02 14.00 1.80
C GLN A 180 12.85 12.85 1.12
N HIS A 181 12.78 12.66 -0.22
CA HIS A 181 13.36 11.50 -0.97
C HIS A 181 14.79 11.60 -1.63
N LEU A 182 15.84 10.85 -1.23
CA LEU A 182 17.21 10.92 -1.81
C LEU A 182 17.63 9.63 -2.55
N THR A 183 18.38 9.73 -3.66
CA THR A 183 19.05 8.51 -4.18
C THR A 183 20.09 8.02 -3.20
N ASP A 184 20.31 6.70 -3.14
CA ASP A 184 21.33 6.05 -2.31
C ASP A 184 22.69 6.75 -2.42
N TRP A 185 23.12 7.10 -3.63
CA TRP A 185 24.37 7.81 -3.91
C TRP A 185 24.39 9.25 -3.37
N ALA A 186 23.25 9.93 -3.39
CA ALA A 186 23.11 11.27 -2.83
C ALA A 186 23.03 11.24 -1.29
N LEU A 187 22.43 10.19 -0.71
CA LEU A 187 22.35 9.93 0.72
C LEU A 187 23.75 9.60 1.28
N LEU A 188 24.46 8.65 0.67
CA LEU A 188 25.86 8.33 0.96
C LEU A 188 26.74 9.58 0.84
N ASN A 189 26.57 10.39 -0.21
CA ASN A 189 27.34 11.63 -0.37
C ASN A 189 26.95 12.73 0.65
N ARG A 190 25.73 12.74 1.20
CA ARG A 190 25.26 13.69 2.23
C ARG A 190 25.69 13.29 3.65
N ALA A 191 26.13 12.04 3.87
CA ALA A 191 26.48 11.49 5.17
C ALA A 191 27.37 12.43 6.01
N ARG A 192 26.86 12.84 7.17
CA ARG A 192 27.46 13.80 8.12
C ARG A 192 28.30 13.06 9.17
N LYS A 193 29.19 13.80 9.84
CA LYS A 193 30.15 13.25 10.83
C LYS A 193 29.50 12.37 11.91
N GLY A 194 28.34 12.76 12.44
CA GLY A 194 27.62 11.97 13.46
C GLY A 194 26.94 10.69 12.94
N GLN A 195 26.63 10.59 11.64
CA GLN A 195 26.21 9.33 11.01
C GLN A 195 27.43 8.44 10.75
N PHE A 196 28.53 9.06 10.30
CA PHE A 196 29.81 8.41 10.03
C PHE A 196 30.34 7.65 11.26
N GLU A 197 30.35 8.31 12.42
CA GLU A 197 30.87 7.77 13.68
C GLU A 197 30.05 6.58 14.25
N GLN A 198 28.84 6.32 13.73
CA GLN A 198 27.95 5.25 14.20
C GLN A 198 27.91 4.01 13.27
N LEU A 199 28.50 4.10 12.07
CA LEU A 199 28.71 2.93 11.21
C LEU A 199 29.80 2.01 11.78
N VAL A 200 29.74 0.71 11.50
CA VAL A 200 30.83 -0.21 11.84
C VAL A 200 32.10 0.12 11.03
N PRO A 201 33.33 -0.18 11.52
CA PRO A 201 34.57 0.26 10.87
C PRO A 201 34.71 -0.11 9.39
N ALA A 202 34.21 -1.30 8.98
CA ALA A 202 34.20 -1.71 7.58
C ALA A 202 33.31 -0.82 6.69
N ASP A 203 32.13 -0.43 7.19
CA ASP A 203 31.18 0.44 6.50
C ASP A 203 31.69 1.91 6.53
N GLN A 204 32.36 2.34 7.60
CA GLN A 204 33.11 3.61 7.63
C GLN A 204 34.20 3.68 6.55
N SER A 205 34.97 2.59 6.36
CA SER A 205 36.00 2.52 5.32
C SER A 205 35.40 2.56 3.92
N LEU A 206 34.33 1.82 3.68
CA LEU A 206 33.59 1.85 2.41
C LEU A 206 33.03 3.23 2.09
N LEU A 207 32.46 3.93 3.09
CA LEU A 207 31.93 5.28 2.92
C LEU A 207 33.05 6.32 2.67
N LYS A 208 34.23 6.16 3.29
CA LYS A 208 35.44 6.97 2.98
C LYS A 208 35.89 6.75 1.54
N ALA A 209 36.00 5.50 1.09
CA ALA A 209 36.38 5.15 -0.28
C ALA A 209 35.37 5.73 -1.29
N PHE A 210 34.08 5.60 -1.01
CA PHE A 210 33.01 6.22 -1.79
C PHE A 210 33.15 7.75 -1.83
N HIS A 211 33.38 8.41 -0.70
CA HIS A 211 33.61 9.86 -0.67
C HIS A 211 34.87 10.30 -1.43
N ALA A 212 35.96 9.52 -1.39
CA ALA A 212 37.21 9.84 -2.08
C ALA A 212 37.04 9.82 -3.61
N VAL A 213 36.54 8.71 -4.15
CA VAL A 213 36.36 8.50 -5.60
C VAL A 213 35.20 9.36 -6.12
N TYR A 214 34.00 9.18 -5.54
CA TYR A 214 32.77 9.74 -6.11
C TYR A 214 32.71 11.27 -6.00
N ARG A 215 33.26 11.89 -4.96
CA ARG A 215 33.30 13.37 -4.85
C ARG A 215 34.40 13.99 -5.72
N ARG A 216 35.52 13.29 -5.96
CA ARG A 216 36.56 13.76 -6.88
C ARG A 216 36.01 13.88 -8.29
N ASP A 217 35.42 12.81 -8.80
CA ASP A 217 34.93 12.75 -10.18
C ASP A 217 33.80 13.76 -10.41
N ARG A 218 32.91 13.91 -9.42
CA ARG A 218 31.83 14.92 -9.45
C ARG A 218 32.34 16.37 -9.50
N ARG A 219 33.51 16.67 -8.92
CA ARG A 219 34.15 18.00 -9.04
C ARG A 219 34.74 18.24 -10.44
N GLN A 220 35.12 17.17 -11.15
CA GLN A 220 35.62 17.25 -12.53
C GLN A 220 34.49 17.39 -13.55
N GLN A 221 33.28 16.88 -13.24
CA GLN A 221 32.08 16.95 -14.10
C GLN A 221 31.30 18.29 -14.03
N THR A 222 31.96 19.40 -13.65
CA THR A 222 31.32 20.70 -13.34
C THR A 222 30.48 21.35 -14.45
N LYS A 223 30.48 20.82 -15.68
CA LYS A 223 29.67 21.29 -16.81
C LYS A 223 28.29 20.62 -16.94
N GLN A 224 27.97 19.60 -16.14
CA GLN A 224 26.65 18.97 -16.13
C GLN A 224 26.11 18.83 -14.70
N ARG A 225 25.02 19.54 -14.37
CA ARG A 225 24.29 19.43 -13.09
C ARG A 225 23.38 18.20 -13.04
N THR A 226 23.87 17.04 -13.47
CA THR A 226 23.08 15.81 -13.52
C THR A 226 22.88 15.19 -12.12
N LYS A 227 21.77 14.44 -11.97
CA LYS A 227 21.43 13.65 -10.78
C LYS A 227 22.59 12.70 -10.43
N CYS A 228 22.85 12.46 -9.14
CA CYS A 228 23.88 11.51 -8.69
C CYS A 228 23.65 10.12 -9.31
N GLN A 229 24.50 9.75 -10.28
CA GLN A 229 24.41 8.50 -11.05
C GLN A 229 24.96 7.31 -10.24
N THR A 230 24.53 6.10 -10.60
CA THR A 230 25.09 4.87 -10.03
C THR A 230 26.60 4.78 -10.29
N PRO A 231 27.42 4.40 -9.29
CA PRO A 231 28.86 4.20 -9.49
C PRO A 231 29.14 3.27 -10.67
N THR A 232 30.03 3.72 -11.54
CA THR A 232 30.52 2.90 -12.66
C THR A 232 31.41 1.76 -12.18
N GLU A 233 31.57 0.72 -12.98
CA GLU A 233 32.42 -0.43 -12.63
C GLU A 233 33.88 -0.02 -12.36
N ALA A 234 34.41 0.95 -13.10
CA ALA A 234 35.73 1.54 -12.84
C ALA A 234 35.81 2.23 -11.46
N GLN A 235 34.78 2.99 -11.08
CA GLN A 235 34.72 3.63 -9.76
C GLN A 235 34.56 2.62 -8.62
N LEU A 236 33.84 1.52 -8.85
CA LEU A 236 33.72 0.43 -7.87
C LEU A 236 35.06 -0.29 -7.67
N LEU A 237 35.81 -0.56 -8.74
CA LEU A 237 37.16 -1.13 -8.65
C LEU A 237 38.13 -0.20 -7.91
N GLU A 238 38.02 1.11 -8.11
CA GLU A 238 38.84 2.10 -7.38
C GLU A 238 38.44 2.21 -5.89
N MET A 239 37.14 2.13 -5.58
CA MET A 239 36.66 2.06 -4.20
C MET A 239 37.12 0.77 -3.50
N ASP A 240 37.19 -0.36 -4.20
CA ASP A 240 37.75 -1.61 -3.68
C ASP A 240 39.24 -1.48 -3.38
N ALA A 241 40.03 -0.90 -4.29
CA ALA A 241 41.45 -0.65 -4.07
C ALA A 241 41.71 0.21 -2.81
N HIS A 242 40.89 1.24 -2.59
CA HIS A 242 40.92 2.04 -1.36
C HIS A 242 40.54 1.25 -0.10
N CYS A 243 39.67 0.23 -0.19
CA CYS A 243 39.35 -0.63 0.95
C CYS A 243 40.46 -1.65 1.23
N VAL A 244 41.10 -2.18 0.19
CA VAL A 244 42.23 -3.12 0.30
C VAL A 244 43.45 -2.46 0.93
N ASP A 245 43.77 -1.22 0.55
CA ASP A 245 44.84 -0.41 1.18
C ASP A 245 44.61 -0.19 2.69
N GLN A 246 43.35 -0.18 3.14
CA GLN A 246 42.95 -0.09 4.54
C GLN A 246 42.85 -1.47 5.24
N GLY A 247 43.27 -2.56 4.58
CA GLY A 247 43.34 -3.90 5.16
C GLY A 247 42.07 -4.74 5.04
N TYR A 248 41.09 -4.35 4.23
CA TYR A 248 39.86 -5.13 4.00
C TYR A 248 40.01 -6.10 2.80
N PRO A 249 39.28 -7.24 2.79
CA PRO A 249 39.31 -8.16 1.65
C PRO A 249 38.66 -7.54 0.40
N SER A 250 39.30 -7.73 -0.75
CA SER A 250 38.82 -7.31 -2.07
C SER A 250 37.48 -7.95 -2.42
N ARG A 251 36.61 -7.18 -3.08
CA ARG A 251 35.23 -7.54 -3.45
C ARG A 251 35.00 -7.36 -4.93
N THR A 252 34.14 -8.20 -5.50
CA THR A 252 33.70 -7.98 -6.89
C THR A 252 32.80 -6.74 -6.97
N PRO A 253 32.80 -6.00 -8.10
CA PRO A 253 32.00 -4.77 -8.23
C PRO A 253 30.51 -4.95 -7.91
N LYS A 254 29.93 -6.11 -8.23
CA LYS A 254 28.54 -6.45 -7.89
C LYS A 254 28.29 -6.54 -6.38
N LEU A 255 29.23 -7.15 -5.63
CA LEU A 255 29.13 -7.24 -4.17
C LEU A 255 29.34 -5.87 -3.53
N LEU A 256 30.31 -5.10 -4.03
CA LEU A 256 30.58 -3.74 -3.54
C LEU A 256 29.40 -2.79 -3.77
N LEU A 257 28.72 -2.89 -4.92
CA LEU A 257 27.50 -2.15 -5.21
C LEU A 257 26.37 -2.54 -4.24
N GLY A 258 26.22 -3.84 -3.96
CA GLY A 258 25.26 -4.35 -2.96
C GLY A 258 25.57 -3.86 -1.54
N ASP A 259 26.84 -3.82 -1.15
CA ASP A 259 27.28 -3.25 0.13
C ASP A 259 26.96 -1.75 0.24
N LEU A 260 27.16 -0.97 -0.83
CA LEU A 260 26.81 0.45 -0.84
C LEU A 260 25.29 0.68 -0.76
N HIS A 261 24.47 -0.16 -1.43
CA HIS A 261 23.01 -0.14 -1.27
C HIS A 261 22.60 -0.46 0.17
N ARG A 262 23.18 -1.50 0.79
CA ARG A 262 22.98 -1.84 2.21
C ARG A 262 23.33 -0.67 3.14
N LEU A 263 24.44 0.02 2.86
CA LEU A 263 24.90 1.16 3.67
C LEU A 263 24.00 2.39 3.49
N ALA A 264 23.51 2.64 2.27
CA ALA A 264 22.51 3.67 2.03
C ALA A 264 21.20 3.37 2.78
N GLU A 265 20.76 2.11 2.78
CA GLU A 265 19.55 1.70 3.51
C GLU A 265 19.70 1.84 5.03
N GLN A 266 20.88 1.52 5.59
CA GLN A 266 21.19 1.79 7.00
C GLN A 266 21.14 3.29 7.34
N LEU A 267 21.67 4.16 6.47
CA LEU A 267 21.59 5.62 6.64
C LEU A 267 20.15 6.13 6.50
N ARG A 268 19.33 5.54 5.62
CA ARG A 268 17.91 5.87 5.45
C ARG A 268 17.12 5.52 6.70
N GLN A 269 17.30 4.31 7.24
CA GLN A 269 16.68 3.87 8.49
C GLN A 269 17.10 4.72 9.69
N TYR A 270 18.35 5.19 9.71
CA TYR A 270 18.84 6.10 10.73
C TYR A 270 18.20 7.50 10.66
N ASP A 271 18.06 8.07 9.47
CA ASP A 271 17.42 9.39 9.29
C ASP A 271 15.93 9.35 9.62
N ILE A 272 15.23 8.25 9.25
CA ILE A 272 13.84 7.96 9.66
C ILE A 272 13.71 7.92 11.19
N TRP A 273 14.68 7.32 11.89
CA TRP A 273 14.67 7.21 13.36
C TRP A 273 14.96 8.53 14.10
N ARG A 274 15.54 9.55 13.44
CA ARG A 274 16.13 10.71 14.14
C ARG A 274 15.44 12.04 13.91
N SER A 275 14.74 12.29 12.80
CA SER A 275 14.15 13.62 12.57
C SER A 275 12.96 13.70 11.61
N ARG A 276 11.94 14.45 12.04
CA ARG A 276 10.85 15.01 11.23
C ARG A 276 11.41 16.03 10.21
N GLU A 277 11.54 15.70 8.91
CA GLU A 277 11.94 16.67 7.86
C GLU A 277 11.11 16.49 6.56
N SER A 278 10.37 17.54 6.16
CA SER A 278 9.67 17.91 4.88
C SER A 278 9.48 16.88 3.74
N LEU A 279 8.44 16.96 2.89
CA LEU A 279 8.20 16.06 1.72
C LEU A 279 9.07 16.35 0.48
N GLU A 280 9.65 17.54 0.36
CA GLU A 280 9.96 18.13 -0.95
C GLU A 280 11.38 18.70 -1.04
N THR A 281 11.95 18.78 -2.25
CA THR A 281 13.10 19.68 -2.49
C THR A 281 12.84 20.60 -3.65
N TYR A 282 13.32 21.83 -3.48
CA TYR A 282 13.51 22.81 -4.52
C TYR A 282 14.24 22.21 -5.73
N ASP A 283 13.57 22.23 -6.89
CA ASP A 283 14.06 21.73 -8.17
C ASP A 283 14.50 22.94 -9.01
N ALA A 284 15.82 23.07 -9.16
CA ALA A 284 16.43 24.23 -9.81
C ALA A 284 16.22 24.26 -11.34
N ASP A 285 15.72 23.18 -11.95
CA ASP A 285 15.43 23.11 -13.38
C ASP A 285 13.98 23.55 -13.70
N SER A 286 13.06 23.48 -12.72
CA SER A 286 11.68 23.98 -12.83
C SER A 286 11.42 25.29 -12.08
N GLY A 287 12.30 25.65 -11.12
CA GLY A 287 12.17 26.84 -10.28
C GLY A 287 11.24 26.69 -9.07
N ASP A 288 10.76 25.47 -8.80
CA ASP A 288 9.69 25.17 -7.82
C ASP A 288 10.00 23.89 -7.00
N TYR A 289 9.21 23.60 -5.96
CA TYR A 289 9.40 22.42 -5.11
C TYR A 289 8.79 21.16 -5.72
N ALA A 290 9.64 20.21 -6.12
CA ALA A 290 9.21 18.97 -6.75
C ALA A 290 8.94 17.85 -5.71
N PRO A 291 7.92 16.98 -5.95
CA PRO A 291 7.79 15.74 -5.21
C PRO A 291 9.03 14.90 -5.49
N ARG A 292 9.69 14.54 -4.41
CA ARG A 292 11.07 14.07 -4.49
C ARG A 292 11.07 12.58 -4.95
N ARG A 293 12.14 12.07 -5.56
CA ARG A 293 12.05 10.90 -6.49
C ARG A 293 12.72 9.59 -6.00
N ASP A 294 12.51 9.19 -4.75
CA ASP A 294 13.12 7.98 -4.11
C ASP A 294 12.11 7.02 -3.44
N LEU A 295 10.92 7.46 -3.01
CA LEU A 295 9.86 6.51 -2.66
C LEU A 295 9.53 5.70 -3.92
N PRO A 296 9.19 4.40 -3.78
CA PRO A 296 8.73 3.61 -4.90
C PRO A 296 7.51 4.30 -5.50
N HIS A 297 7.64 4.73 -6.76
CA HIS A 297 6.51 5.17 -7.57
C HIS A 297 5.75 3.94 -8.04
N GLU A 298 5.19 3.19 -7.08
CA GLU A 298 4.03 2.39 -7.36
C GLU A 298 2.95 3.37 -7.81
N SER A 299 2.61 3.28 -9.09
CA SER A 299 1.33 3.76 -9.59
C SER A 299 0.26 3.10 -8.72
N LEU A 300 -0.31 3.88 -7.80
CA LEU A 300 -1.51 3.52 -7.05
C LEU A 300 -2.69 3.54 -8.04
N ASP A 301 -2.71 2.53 -8.90
CA ASP A 301 -3.91 2.04 -9.54
C ASP A 301 -4.93 1.77 -8.42
N GLU A 302 -6.16 2.28 -8.53
CA GLU A 302 -7.10 2.26 -7.41
C GLU A 302 -7.47 0.82 -7.02
N GLY A 303 -7.42 -0.12 -7.97
CA GLY A 303 -7.55 -1.55 -7.72
C GLY A 303 -6.46 -2.13 -6.81
N ASN A 304 -5.26 -1.54 -6.77
CA ASN A 304 -4.15 -2.04 -5.94
C ASN A 304 -4.39 -1.82 -4.43
N LEU A 305 -5.15 -0.77 -4.02
CA LEU A 305 -5.45 -0.56 -2.60
C LEU A 305 -6.50 -1.57 -2.10
N GLU A 306 -7.59 -1.76 -2.86
CA GLU A 306 -8.61 -2.76 -2.53
C GLU A 306 -8.04 -4.18 -2.59
N GLN A 307 -7.16 -4.46 -3.55
CA GLN A 307 -6.40 -5.73 -3.61
C GLN A 307 -5.47 -5.89 -2.40
N ARG A 308 -4.75 -4.85 -1.96
CA ARG A 308 -3.89 -4.92 -0.76
C ARG A 308 -4.68 -5.14 0.51
N GLU A 309 -5.82 -4.45 0.68
CA GLU A 309 -6.72 -4.67 1.81
C GLU A 309 -7.29 -6.10 1.81
N MET A 310 -7.69 -6.61 0.64
CA MET A 310 -8.18 -7.98 0.48
C MET A 310 -7.08 -9.03 0.73
N ILE A 311 -5.88 -8.82 0.20
CA ILE A 311 -4.70 -9.69 0.42
C ILE A 311 -4.32 -9.67 1.90
N GLN A 312 -4.24 -8.50 2.54
CA GLN A 312 -3.94 -8.41 3.97
C GLN A 312 -5.04 -9.08 4.83
N PHE A 313 -6.31 -8.93 4.47
CA PHE A 313 -7.41 -9.68 5.09
C PHE A 313 -7.23 -11.19 4.93
N LEU A 314 -6.90 -11.66 3.71
CA LEU A 314 -6.66 -13.07 3.42
C LEU A 314 -5.50 -13.64 4.24
N HIS A 315 -4.32 -13.00 4.26
CA HIS A 315 -3.19 -13.48 5.08
C HIS A 315 -3.50 -13.43 6.58
N ASN A 316 -4.20 -12.40 7.07
CA ASN A 316 -4.61 -12.31 8.47
C ASN A 316 -5.60 -13.43 8.85
N GLN A 317 -6.64 -13.66 8.05
CA GLN A 317 -7.60 -14.73 8.29
C GLN A 317 -7.00 -16.12 8.08
N LEU A 318 -6.04 -16.28 7.16
CA LEU A 318 -5.26 -17.51 6.98
C LEU A 318 -4.45 -17.82 8.25
N ALA A 319 -3.73 -16.83 8.78
CA ALA A 319 -2.90 -17.00 9.98
C ALA A 319 -3.73 -17.41 11.21
N ILE A 320 -4.93 -16.83 11.38
CA ILE A 320 -5.89 -17.18 12.44
C ILE A 320 -6.49 -18.57 12.20
N SER A 321 -7.07 -18.81 11.02
CA SER A 321 -7.76 -20.05 10.67
C SER A 321 -6.82 -21.25 10.80
N PHE A 322 -5.58 -21.10 10.34
CA PHE A 322 -4.54 -22.12 10.47
C PHE A 322 -4.20 -22.42 11.93
N ASP A 323 -4.01 -21.40 12.77
CA ASP A 323 -3.64 -21.60 14.17
C ASP A 323 -4.75 -22.34 14.94
N GLU A 324 -6.00 -21.89 14.80
CA GLU A 324 -7.14 -22.57 15.38
C GLU A 324 -7.27 -24.01 14.87
N SER A 325 -7.22 -24.23 13.55
CA SER A 325 -7.32 -25.57 12.95
C SER A 325 -6.20 -26.50 13.37
N LEU A 326 -4.98 -25.99 13.58
CA LEU A 326 -3.87 -26.78 14.10
C LEU A 326 -4.17 -27.23 15.54
N GLN A 327 -4.55 -26.30 16.41
CA GLN A 327 -4.91 -26.59 17.80
C GLN A 327 -6.11 -27.55 17.91
N ASP A 328 -7.16 -27.31 17.12
CA ASP A 328 -8.37 -28.13 17.09
C ASP A 328 -8.06 -29.58 16.71
N ASN A 329 -7.27 -29.80 15.64
CA ASN A 329 -6.92 -31.16 15.23
C ASN A 329 -6.05 -31.89 16.24
N LEU A 330 -5.06 -31.21 16.85
CA LEU A 330 -4.22 -31.81 17.89
C LEU A 330 -5.06 -32.24 19.11
N LYS A 331 -5.91 -31.33 19.62
CA LYS A 331 -6.83 -31.62 20.74
C LYS A 331 -7.82 -32.74 20.38
N GLN A 332 -8.43 -32.71 19.20
CA GLN A 332 -9.36 -33.75 18.76
C GLN A 332 -8.69 -35.11 18.59
N LYS A 333 -7.48 -35.19 18.04
CA LYS A 333 -6.74 -36.46 17.88
C LYS A 333 -6.36 -37.04 19.23
N GLN A 334 -5.85 -36.22 20.16
CA GLN A 334 -5.54 -36.63 21.53
C GLN A 334 -6.78 -37.16 22.26
N GLN A 335 -7.92 -36.46 22.17
CA GLN A 335 -9.19 -36.91 22.74
C GLN A 335 -9.72 -38.22 22.09
N LYS A 336 -9.57 -38.39 20.78
CA LYS A 336 -9.92 -39.64 20.06
C LYS A 336 -9.07 -40.82 20.54
N LEU A 337 -7.77 -40.59 20.79
CA LEU A 337 -6.87 -41.60 21.37
C LEU A 337 -7.30 -41.94 22.81
N ALA A 338 -7.52 -40.95 23.67
CA ALA A 338 -7.94 -41.13 25.07
C ALA A 338 -9.26 -41.90 25.22
N LYS A 339 -10.21 -41.70 24.31
CA LYS A 339 -11.50 -42.42 24.26
C LYS A 339 -11.39 -43.84 23.67
N SER A 340 -10.27 -44.21 23.04
CA SER A 340 -10.10 -45.51 22.40
C SER A 340 -9.63 -46.60 23.37
N LYS A 341 -10.40 -47.69 23.51
CA LYS A 341 -10.01 -48.86 24.33
C LYS A 341 -8.61 -49.42 23.99
N ARG A 342 -8.17 -49.31 22.73
CA ARG A 342 -6.89 -49.85 22.25
C ARG A 342 -5.73 -48.85 22.30
N TYR A 343 -6.01 -47.55 22.11
CA TYR A 343 -4.95 -46.54 21.94
C TYR A 343 -4.85 -45.53 23.09
N LYS A 344 -5.72 -45.62 24.12
CA LYS A 344 -5.69 -44.76 25.31
C LYS A 344 -4.29 -44.56 25.94
N PRO A 345 -3.43 -45.59 26.11
CA PRO A 345 -2.09 -45.39 26.70
C PRO A 345 -1.17 -44.46 25.90
N PHE A 346 -1.46 -44.22 24.61
CA PHE A 346 -0.66 -43.37 23.73
C PHE A 346 -1.25 -41.97 23.55
N ALA A 347 -2.35 -41.63 24.25
CA ALA A 347 -2.95 -40.30 24.18
C ALA A 347 -2.00 -39.23 24.74
N ASP A 348 -1.39 -39.50 25.89
CA ASP A 348 -0.46 -38.56 26.54
C ASP A 348 0.87 -38.46 25.77
N HIS A 349 1.31 -39.59 25.19
CA HIS A 349 2.49 -39.69 24.31
C HIS A 349 2.28 -39.07 22.91
N TYR A 350 1.08 -38.61 22.54
CA TYR A 350 0.78 -38.13 21.18
C TYR A 350 1.60 -36.88 20.80
N LEU A 351 1.60 -35.86 21.66
CA LEU A 351 2.36 -34.62 21.43
C LEU A 351 3.88 -34.88 21.49
N GLN A 352 4.32 -35.75 22.41
CA GLN A 352 5.72 -36.17 22.49
C GLN A 352 6.19 -36.85 21.18
N GLY A 353 5.40 -37.75 20.61
CA GLY A 353 5.73 -38.40 19.34
C GLY A 353 5.74 -37.45 18.14
N LEU A 354 4.89 -36.41 18.14
CA LEU A 354 4.98 -35.33 17.14
C LEU A 354 6.23 -34.47 17.35
N SER A 355 6.64 -34.22 18.59
CA SER A 355 7.89 -33.49 18.91
C SER A 355 9.12 -34.26 18.40
N LEU A 356 9.21 -35.57 18.66
CA LEU A 356 10.27 -36.43 18.11
C LEU A 356 10.29 -36.42 16.57
N TYR A 357 9.12 -36.41 15.93
CA TYR A 357 9.03 -36.38 14.47
C TYR A 357 9.44 -35.03 13.86
N TYR A 358 8.86 -33.91 14.33
CA TYR A 358 9.05 -32.58 13.72
C TYR A 358 10.28 -31.81 14.27
N ILE A 359 10.58 -31.91 15.57
CA ILE A 359 11.71 -31.18 16.18
C ILE A 359 13.02 -31.98 16.03
N GLN A 360 13.00 -33.28 16.33
CA GLN A 360 14.19 -34.14 16.27
C GLN A 360 14.37 -34.87 14.92
N ALA A 361 13.50 -34.61 13.94
CA ALA A 361 13.50 -35.19 12.59
C ALA A 361 13.46 -36.74 12.53
N GLN A 362 13.05 -37.41 13.63
CA GLN A 362 13.08 -38.86 13.72
C GLN A 362 12.02 -39.51 12.81
N SER A 363 12.31 -40.71 12.31
CA SER A 363 11.34 -41.53 11.59
C SER A 363 10.37 -42.23 12.55
N LEU A 364 9.19 -42.59 12.05
CA LEU A 364 8.21 -43.39 12.79
C LEU A 364 8.76 -44.77 13.23
N ALA A 365 9.84 -45.28 12.60
CA ALA A 365 10.49 -46.52 12.98
C ALA A 365 11.39 -46.36 14.21
N GLU A 366 12.04 -45.20 14.34
CA GLU A 366 12.87 -44.84 15.51
C GLU A 366 11.99 -44.42 16.70
N ILE A 367 10.87 -43.74 16.43
CA ILE A 367 9.92 -43.28 17.46
C ILE A 367 9.13 -44.44 18.08
N ALA A 368 8.76 -45.46 17.30
CA ALA A 368 7.95 -46.58 17.77
C ALA A 368 8.48 -47.25 19.06
N PRO A 369 9.75 -47.71 19.13
CA PRO A 369 10.28 -48.33 20.35
C PRO A 369 10.41 -47.34 21.52
N GLN A 370 10.72 -46.06 21.27
CA GLN A 370 10.87 -45.04 22.31
C GLN A 370 9.56 -44.77 23.08
N LEU A 371 8.42 -44.88 22.40
CA LEU A 371 7.08 -44.65 22.98
C LEU A 371 6.31 -45.96 23.26
N GLY A 372 7.02 -47.08 23.38
CA GLY A 372 6.42 -48.39 23.73
C GLY A 372 5.43 -48.94 22.68
N MET A 373 5.56 -48.53 21.42
CA MET A 373 4.72 -49.02 20.32
C MET A 373 5.34 -50.27 19.69
N SER A 374 4.52 -51.29 19.40
CA SER A 374 5.00 -52.60 18.95
C SER A 374 5.49 -52.66 17.50
N SER A 375 5.20 -51.63 16.70
CA SER A 375 5.49 -51.63 15.27
C SER A 375 5.43 -50.22 14.67
N TRP A 376 6.12 -50.05 13.53
CA TRP A 376 6.00 -48.88 12.67
C TRP A 376 4.54 -48.59 12.25
N ASP A 377 3.76 -49.63 11.95
CA ASP A 377 2.33 -49.49 11.62
C ASP A 377 1.49 -48.95 12.77
N GLN A 378 1.82 -49.29 14.02
CA GLN A 378 1.17 -48.71 15.19
C GLN A 378 1.52 -47.22 15.32
N ALA A 379 2.80 -46.86 15.18
CA ALA A 379 3.23 -45.45 15.19
C ALA A 379 2.57 -44.63 14.07
N ARG A 380 2.49 -45.20 12.85
CA ARG A 380 1.79 -44.59 11.72
C ARG A 380 0.29 -44.39 11.99
N ARG A 381 -0.39 -45.30 12.69
CA ARG A 381 -1.82 -45.16 13.03
C ARG A 381 -2.09 -44.11 14.10
N ILE A 382 -1.17 -43.94 15.04
CA ILE A 382 -1.31 -43.02 16.18
C ILE A 382 -0.91 -41.60 15.77
N LEU A 383 0.33 -41.40 15.30
CA LEU A 383 0.89 -40.07 15.03
C LEU A 383 0.41 -39.50 13.69
N ASN A 384 0.36 -40.35 12.66
CA ASN A 384 0.00 -40.07 11.27
C ASN A 384 0.20 -38.60 10.79
N PRO A 385 1.44 -38.12 10.63
CA PRO A 385 1.73 -36.72 10.28
C PRO A 385 1.03 -36.24 9.00
N GLY A 386 0.87 -37.11 7.99
CA GLY A 386 0.16 -36.78 6.75
C GLY A 386 -1.36 -36.68 6.89
N ASP A 387 -1.98 -37.48 7.77
CA ASP A 387 -3.41 -37.35 8.11
C ASP A 387 -3.67 -36.07 8.92
N LEU A 388 -2.76 -35.73 9.85
CA LEU A 388 -2.81 -34.45 10.56
C LEU A 388 -2.69 -33.26 9.59
N LEU A 389 -1.69 -33.26 8.70
CA LEU A 389 -1.53 -32.23 7.66
C LEU A 389 -2.81 -32.06 6.83
N ASN A 390 -3.37 -33.15 6.31
CA ASN A 390 -4.57 -33.13 5.46
C ASN A 390 -5.82 -32.63 6.21
N GLN A 391 -5.97 -32.99 7.50
CA GLN A 391 -7.09 -32.51 8.33
C GLN A 391 -6.95 -31.02 8.67
N VAL A 392 -5.74 -30.56 8.99
CA VAL A 392 -5.46 -29.15 9.25
C VAL A 392 -5.65 -28.31 7.98
N ARG A 393 -5.14 -28.76 6.82
CA ARG A 393 -5.40 -28.12 5.51
C ARG A 393 -6.90 -27.93 5.29
N ARG A 394 -7.68 -29.03 5.34
CA ARG A 394 -9.12 -29.00 5.08
C ARG A 394 -9.85 -28.01 5.99
N GLN A 395 -9.63 -28.08 7.30
CA GLN A 395 -10.28 -27.16 8.23
C GLN A 395 -9.82 -25.70 8.07
N THR A 396 -8.56 -25.47 7.69
CA THR A 396 -8.05 -24.12 7.40
C THR A 396 -8.77 -23.53 6.18
N THR A 397 -8.90 -24.31 5.09
CA THR A 397 -9.67 -23.96 3.89
C THR A 397 -11.13 -23.68 4.22
N GLU A 398 -11.80 -24.58 4.97
CA GLU A 398 -13.20 -24.44 5.37
C GLU A 398 -13.44 -23.17 6.21
N LYS A 399 -12.59 -22.89 7.21
CA LYS A 399 -12.67 -21.68 8.04
C LYS A 399 -12.42 -20.40 7.23
N LEU A 400 -11.38 -20.38 6.38
CA LEU A 400 -11.05 -19.21 5.56
C LEU A 400 -12.16 -18.90 4.54
N LEU A 401 -12.75 -19.93 3.92
CA LEU A 401 -13.91 -19.78 3.02
C LEU A 401 -15.11 -19.16 3.75
N ALA A 402 -15.43 -19.63 4.97
CA ALA A 402 -16.51 -19.06 5.77
C ALA A 402 -16.27 -17.56 6.06
N LYS A 403 -15.03 -17.17 6.43
CA LYS A 403 -14.67 -15.76 6.66
C LYS A 403 -14.81 -14.88 5.41
N LEU A 404 -14.49 -15.40 4.23
CA LEU A 404 -14.68 -14.67 2.97
C LEU A 404 -16.15 -14.51 2.59
N LEU A 405 -16.97 -15.56 2.79
CA LEU A 405 -18.41 -15.48 2.55
C LEU A 405 -19.07 -14.48 3.51
N ASP A 406 -18.64 -14.43 4.78
CA ASP A 406 -19.11 -13.43 5.73
C ASP A 406 -18.67 -12.00 5.35
N LEU A 407 -17.43 -11.80 4.87
CA LEU A 407 -16.98 -10.50 4.36
C LEU A 407 -17.78 -10.08 3.12
N ALA A 408 -18.02 -10.99 2.17
CA ALA A 408 -18.78 -10.73 0.95
C ALA A 408 -20.24 -10.32 1.27
N ARG A 409 -20.86 -10.98 2.26
CA ARG A 409 -22.18 -10.59 2.80
C ARG A 409 -22.14 -9.20 3.45
N GLN A 410 -21.16 -8.91 4.31
CA GLN A 410 -21.02 -7.60 4.96
C GLN A 410 -20.81 -6.45 3.96
N LYS A 411 -20.14 -6.73 2.84
CA LYS A 411 -19.89 -5.77 1.75
C LYS A 411 -21.03 -5.70 0.71
N GLY A 412 -22.08 -6.51 0.85
CA GLY A 412 -23.21 -6.57 -0.09
C GLY A 412 -22.86 -7.14 -1.48
N LEU A 413 -21.73 -7.85 -1.61
CA LEU A 413 -21.21 -8.36 -2.88
C LEU A 413 -21.86 -9.68 -3.32
N THR A 414 -22.56 -10.36 -2.41
CA THR A 414 -23.24 -11.64 -2.66
C THR A 414 -24.67 -11.61 -2.14
N GLY A 415 -25.62 -12.09 -2.94
CA GLY A 415 -26.98 -12.40 -2.49
C GLY A 415 -27.01 -13.58 -1.49
N PRO A 416 -28.21 -13.95 -0.99
CA PRO A 416 -28.35 -15.02 0.00
C PRO A 416 -27.89 -16.40 -0.51
N GLU A 417 -28.01 -16.67 -1.81
CA GLU A 417 -27.51 -17.87 -2.49
C GLU A 417 -26.56 -17.48 -3.64
N PRO A 418 -25.25 -17.75 -3.54
CA PRO A 418 -24.31 -17.55 -4.64
C PRO A 418 -24.39 -18.70 -5.68
N ASP A 419 -24.04 -18.42 -6.94
CA ASP A 419 -23.98 -19.43 -8.02
C ASP A 419 -23.04 -20.61 -7.62
N PRO A 420 -23.51 -21.87 -7.70
CA PRO A 420 -22.69 -23.05 -7.44
C PRO A 420 -21.37 -23.10 -8.23
N ASN A 421 -21.34 -22.61 -9.47
CA ASN A 421 -20.12 -22.61 -10.30
C ASN A 421 -19.11 -21.56 -9.79
N TYR A 422 -19.60 -20.41 -9.35
CA TYR A 422 -18.80 -19.37 -8.71
C TYR A 422 -18.19 -19.86 -7.39
N LEU A 423 -19.00 -20.54 -6.55
CA LEU A 423 -18.53 -21.13 -5.29
C LEU A 423 -17.46 -22.20 -5.53
N SER A 424 -17.68 -23.11 -6.49
CA SER A 424 -16.69 -24.12 -6.88
C SER A 424 -15.35 -23.49 -7.29
N SER A 425 -15.42 -22.45 -8.13
CA SER A 425 -14.24 -21.70 -8.60
C SER A 425 -13.50 -21.01 -7.45
N LEU A 426 -14.24 -20.37 -6.53
CA LEU A 426 -13.68 -19.70 -5.35
C LEU A 426 -13.00 -20.70 -4.41
N CYS A 427 -13.63 -21.85 -4.14
CA CYS A 427 -13.03 -22.92 -3.35
C CYS A 427 -11.71 -23.41 -3.97
N GLN A 428 -11.66 -23.61 -5.28
CA GLN A 428 -10.44 -24.05 -5.97
C GLN A 428 -9.31 -23.03 -5.89
N GLN A 429 -9.60 -21.74 -6.08
CA GLN A 429 -8.60 -20.66 -5.95
C GLN A 429 -8.09 -20.53 -4.51
N LEU A 430 -8.99 -20.66 -3.53
CA LEU A 430 -8.67 -20.61 -2.11
C LEU A 430 -7.82 -21.81 -1.67
N GLU A 431 -8.12 -23.01 -2.15
CA GLU A 431 -7.27 -24.18 -1.93
C GLU A 431 -5.87 -24.00 -2.52
N GLN A 432 -5.75 -23.46 -3.73
CA GLN A 432 -4.45 -23.15 -4.35
C GLN A 432 -3.65 -22.12 -3.55
N PHE A 433 -4.28 -21.04 -3.09
CA PHE A 433 -3.66 -20.03 -2.23
C PHE A 433 -3.16 -20.63 -0.91
N VAL A 434 -4.03 -21.36 -0.20
CA VAL A 434 -3.70 -22.02 1.08
C VAL A 434 -2.58 -23.05 0.91
N ASP A 435 -2.57 -23.81 -0.19
CA ASP A 435 -1.50 -24.75 -0.51
C ASP A 435 -0.17 -24.07 -0.82
N GLN A 436 -0.17 -22.97 -1.57
CA GLN A 436 1.05 -22.22 -1.89
C GLN A 436 1.67 -21.60 -0.64
N GLU A 437 0.85 -21.00 0.23
CA GLU A 437 1.31 -20.29 1.43
C GLU A 437 1.78 -21.21 2.57
N LEU A 438 1.18 -22.40 2.75
CA LEU A 438 1.41 -23.22 3.95
C LEU A 438 1.70 -24.71 3.70
N PHE A 439 1.02 -25.37 2.76
CA PHE A 439 0.95 -26.85 2.75
C PHE A 439 1.78 -27.54 1.66
N THR A 440 2.17 -26.85 0.58
CA THR A 440 2.96 -27.46 -0.53
C THR A 440 4.33 -27.95 -0.05
N GLU A 441 5.07 -27.08 0.63
CA GLU A 441 6.38 -27.41 1.21
C GLU A 441 6.25 -28.48 2.29
N ALA A 442 5.33 -28.31 3.24
CA ALA A 442 5.09 -29.25 4.33
C ALA A 442 4.72 -30.66 3.84
N ALA A 443 3.94 -30.75 2.76
CA ALA A 443 3.64 -32.03 2.10
C ALA A 443 4.88 -32.64 1.42
N ALA A 444 5.79 -31.82 0.88
CA ALA A 444 7.07 -32.29 0.34
C ALA A 444 8.02 -32.77 1.45
N GLU A 445 8.07 -32.08 2.59
CA GLU A 445 8.86 -32.47 3.78
C GLU A 445 8.44 -33.84 4.34
N ILE A 446 7.14 -34.07 4.51
CA ILE A 446 6.61 -35.37 4.99
C ILE A 446 6.89 -36.50 3.98
N ARG A 447 6.93 -36.19 2.67
CA ARG A 447 7.31 -37.14 1.61
C ARG A 447 8.83 -37.35 1.51
N SER A 448 9.65 -36.45 2.07
CA SER A 448 11.11 -36.57 2.00
C SER A 448 11.62 -37.76 2.81
N GLY A 449 12.58 -38.50 2.25
CA GLY A 449 13.01 -39.81 2.78
C GLY A 449 13.97 -39.71 3.96
N LYS A 450 15.27 -39.68 3.64
CA LYS A 450 16.38 -39.41 4.57
C LYS A 450 16.75 -37.92 4.49
N ASN A 451 17.36 -37.38 5.54
CA ASN A 451 17.71 -35.95 5.68
C ASN A 451 16.50 -35.00 5.63
N ARG A 452 15.38 -35.38 6.27
CA ARG A 452 14.21 -34.49 6.37
C ARG A 452 14.60 -33.22 7.12
N ARG A 453 14.19 -32.09 6.56
CA ARG A 453 14.10 -30.81 7.27
C ARG A 453 12.63 -30.44 7.35
N PHE A 454 12.28 -29.69 8.38
CA PHE A 454 10.89 -29.39 8.75
C PHE A 454 10.80 -27.88 8.95
N ASP A 455 11.14 -27.15 7.90
CA ASP A 455 11.43 -25.73 7.90
C ASP A 455 10.30 -24.93 7.22
N SER A 456 9.31 -25.60 6.63
CA SER A 456 8.06 -25.01 6.12
C SER A 456 7.28 -24.25 7.18
N ALA A 457 6.49 -23.25 6.77
CA ALA A 457 5.67 -22.42 7.68
C ALA A 457 4.73 -23.25 8.58
N TYR A 458 4.12 -24.31 8.03
CA TYR A 458 3.33 -25.29 8.80
C TYR A 458 4.17 -25.96 9.90
N ALA A 459 5.36 -26.47 9.53
CA ALA A 459 6.21 -27.19 10.46
C ALA A 459 6.78 -26.27 11.55
N GLN A 460 7.21 -25.05 11.20
CA GLN A 460 7.69 -24.06 12.18
C GLN A 460 6.62 -23.72 13.23
N LYS A 461 5.37 -23.44 12.82
CA LYS A 461 4.26 -23.20 13.75
C LYS A 461 3.96 -24.42 14.63
N LEU A 462 3.96 -25.63 14.05
CA LEU A 462 3.74 -26.86 14.81
C LEU A 462 4.87 -27.12 15.82
N LYS A 463 6.14 -26.91 15.46
CA LYS A 463 7.26 -26.97 16.42
C LYS A 463 7.08 -25.96 17.55
N HIS A 464 6.71 -24.71 17.24
CA HIS A 464 6.48 -23.69 18.27
C HIS A 464 5.35 -24.10 19.25
N TYR A 465 4.23 -24.59 18.73
CA TYR A 465 3.14 -25.12 19.56
C TYR A 465 3.61 -26.31 20.43
N LEU A 466 4.33 -27.27 19.85
CA LEU A 466 4.83 -28.46 20.57
C LEU A 466 5.85 -28.11 21.65
N THR A 467 6.70 -27.09 21.44
CA THR A 467 7.64 -26.58 22.45
C THR A 467 6.89 -25.93 23.62
N ASN A 468 5.84 -25.15 23.33
CA ASN A 468 5.05 -24.46 24.36
C ASN A 468 4.05 -25.39 25.08
N ALA A 469 3.64 -26.49 24.43
CA ALA A 469 2.66 -27.45 24.96
C ALA A 469 3.31 -28.66 25.67
N ALA A 470 4.63 -28.80 25.62
CA ALA A 470 5.35 -29.78 26.41
C ALA A 470 5.41 -29.33 27.88
N PRO A 471 4.90 -30.12 28.85
CA PRO A 471 5.26 -29.91 30.24
C PRO A 471 6.76 -30.23 30.41
N ASN A 472 7.44 -29.45 31.26
CA ASN A 472 8.77 -29.80 31.79
C ASN A 472 8.73 -31.09 32.61
#